data_AF-A0A968XYZ6-F1
#
_entry.id   AF-A0A968XYZ6-F1
#
_cell.length_a   1.000
_cell.length_b   1.000
_cell.length_c   1.000
_cell.angle_alpha   90.00
_cell.angle_beta   90.00
_cell.angle_gamma   90.00
#
_symmetry.space_group_name_H-M   'P 1'
#
loop_
_entity.id
_entity.type
_entity.pdbx_description
1 polymer ?
#
loop_
_entity_poly.entity_id
_entity_poly.type
_entity_poly.pdbx_seq_one_letter_code
_entity_poly.pdbx_strand_id
1 'polypeptide(L)'
;MVQTVLSTGQASQGVESLAPDWVKTLKLNGQLQLDNQLIARDGQSLSAIAVQPIVQNNRTVGAVIVGTVFNNNHLLVDTFSLRYDISTAAVFDGTRQVATTKAGENGQLRQTEFPVAQEIQQQVLEEGEEILVLDRQAGHGYLHHYSPLYDHTQKTNPAAKPIGMTYVGQSLEPLETRFCSSNCLPMDLGAACCS
;
A
#
# COMPACT_ATOMS: atom_id res chain seq x y z
N MET A 1 -17.96 5.81 6.64
CA MET A 1 -17.60 7.24 6.47
C MET A 1 -18.80 8.15 6.18
N VAL A 2 -19.58 7.91 5.11
CA VAL A 2 -20.71 8.81 4.72
C VAL A 2 -21.72 9.01 5.84
N GLN A 3 -22.14 7.92 6.49
CA GLN A 3 -23.09 7.98 7.61
C GLN A 3 -22.56 8.85 8.76
N THR A 4 -21.26 8.74 9.07
CA THR A 4 -20.58 9.56 10.09
C THR A 4 -20.65 11.04 9.74
N VAL A 5 -20.41 11.41 8.48
CA VAL A 5 -20.50 12.82 8.04
C VAL A 5 -21.93 13.34 8.09
N LEU A 6 -22.91 12.54 7.66
CA LEU A 6 -24.32 12.93 7.67
C LEU A 6 -24.85 13.11 9.10
N SER A 7 -24.41 12.29 10.06
CA SER A 7 -24.85 12.38 11.45
C SER A 7 -24.13 13.46 12.26
N THR A 8 -22.84 13.67 12.02
CA THR A 8 -22.02 14.63 12.79
C THR A 8 -21.99 16.02 12.16
N GLY A 9 -22.26 16.14 10.86
CA GLY A 9 -22.01 17.38 10.11
C GLY A 9 -20.53 17.74 10.02
N GLN A 10 -19.61 16.82 10.33
CA GLN A 10 -18.17 17.01 10.24
C GLN A 10 -17.61 16.28 9.02
N ALA A 11 -16.67 16.91 8.33
CA ALA A 11 -15.97 16.28 7.22
C ALA A 11 -15.15 15.08 7.71
N SER A 12 -14.99 14.08 6.86
CA SER A 12 -14.19 12.89 7.15
C SER A 12 -13.36 12.49 5.95
N GLN A 13 -12.15 11.98 6.19
CA GLN A 13 -11.27 11.45 5.17
C GLN A 13 -10.48 10.26 5.73
N GLY A 14 -10.14 9.32 4.85
CA GLY A 14 -9.42 8.09 5.18
C GLY A 14 -9.30 7.15 4.00
N VAL A 15 -8.73 5.97 4.25
CA VAL A 15 -8.74 4.85 3.32
C VAL A 15 -9.92 3.96 3.66
N GLU A 16 -10.65 3.46 2.68
CA GLU A 16 -11.78 2.57 2.87
C GLU A 16 -11.67 1.36 1.95
N SER A 17 -11.98 0.17 2.45
CA SER A 17 -12.29 -0.97 1.60
C SER A 17 -13.76 -0.86 1.19
N LEU A 18 -13.99 -0.54 -0.09
CA LEU A 18 -15.32 -0.31 -0.65
C LEU A 18 -15.90 -1.59 -1.24
N ALA A 19 -17.13 -1.91 -0.83
CA ALA A 19 -17.94 -2.93 -1.46
C ALA A 19 -18.31 -2.56 -2.91
N PRO A 20 -18.58 -3.53 -3.79
CA PRO A 20 -18.79 -3.29 -5.23
C PRO A 20 -19.93 -2.30 -5.54
N ASP A 21 -20.99 -2.31 -4.73
CA ASP A 21 -22.12 -1.39 -4.88
C ASP A 21 -21.71 0.07 -4.63
N TRP A 22 -20.79 0.31 -3.68
CA TRP A 22 -20.26 1.64 -3.40
C TRP A 22 -19.31 2.09 -4.50
N VAL A 23 -18.46 1.20 -5.00
CA VAL A 23 -17.60 1.48 -6.16
C VAL A 23 -18.44 1.92 -7.37
N LYS A 24 -19.54 1.22 -7.64
CA LYS A 24 -20.46 1.53 -8.73
C LYS A 24 -21.20 2.86 -8.48
N THR A 25 -21.73 3.04 -7.27
CA THR A 25 -22.44 4.27 -6.87
C THR A 25 -21.55 5.51 -7.03
N LEU A 26 -20.28 5.41 -6.63
CA LEU A 26 -19.29 6.49 -6.73
C LEU A 26 -18.67 6.61 -8.13
N LYS A 27 -19.09 5.78 -9.09
CA LYS A 27 -18.54 5.73 -10.46
C LYS A 27 -17.02 5.54 -10.50
N LEU A 28 -16.49 4.82 -9.52
CA LEU A 28 -15.07 4.48 -9.40
C LEU A 28 -14.70 3.24 -10.22
N ASN A 29 -15.68 2.52 -10.76
CA ASN A 29 -15.51 1.32 -11.57
C ASN A 29 -14.61 1.53 -12.81
N GLY A 30 -14.57 2.75 -13.38
CA GLY A 30 -13.65 3.07 -14.47
C GLY A 30 -12.17 3.01 -14.08
N GLN A 31 -11.84 3.15 -12.79
CA GLN A 31 -10.47 3.04 -12.27
C GLN A 31 -10.07 1.58 -11.96
N LEU A 32 -11.04 0.65 -11.97
CA LEU A 32 -10.81 -0.78 -11.71
C LEU A 32 -10.60 -1.60 -12.99
N GLN A 33 -10.65 -0.94 -14.16
CA GLN A 33 -10.51 -1.56 -15.46
C GLN A 33 -9.19 -1.17 -16.08
N LEU A 34 -8.44 -2.16 -16.56
CA LEU A 34 -7.37 -1.98 -17.54
C LEU A 34 -7.73 -2.91 -18.70
N ASP A 35 -7.75 -2.37 -19.91
CA ASP A 35 -8.09 -3.10 -21.14
C ASP A 35 -9.39 -3.92 -21.07
N ASN A 36 -10.46 -3.34 -20.52
CA ASN A 36 -11.78 -3.95 -20.35
C ASN A 36 -11.84 -5.21 -19.47
N GLN A 37 -10.78 -5.51 -18.69
CA GLN A 37 -10.81 -6.58 -17.68
C GLN A 37 -11.03 -5.98 -16.30
N LEU A 38 -11.87 -6.62 -15.48
CA LEU A 38 -12.00 -6.29 -14.05
C LEU A 38 -10.79 -6.83 -13.32
N ILE A 39 -10.04 -5.94 -12.66
CA ILE A 39 -8.81 -6.34 -11.96
C ILE A 39 -9.02 -6.37 -10.44
N ALA A 40 -10.12 -5.78 -9.96
CA ALA A 40 -10.63 -6.11 -8.64
C ALA A 40 -11.32 -7.47 -8.67
N ARG A 41 -10.68 -8.49 -8.10
CA ARG A 41 -11.36 -9.72 -7.69
C ARG A 41 -12.58 -9.34 -6.85
N ASP A 42 -13.76 -9.80 -7.28
CA ASP A 42 -15.08 -9.57 -6.66
C ASP A 42 -15.61 -8.12 -6.66
N GLY A 43 -14.95 -7.19 -7.36
CA GLY A 43 -15.40 -5.79 -7.47
C GLY A 43 -15.15 -4.91 -6.24
N GLN A 44 -14.46 -5.44 -5.22
CA GLN A 44 -14.04 -4.68 -4.04
C GLN A 44 -12.79 -3.85 -4.32
N SER A 45 -12.72 -2.64 -3.75
CA SER A 45 -11.59 -1.74 -3.96
C SER A 45 -11.13 -1.06 -2.69
N LEU A 46 -9.82 -0.99 -2.50
CA LEU A 46 -9.22 -0.10 -1.51
C LEU A 46 -9.13 1.30 -2.11
N SER A 47 -9.69 2.30 -1.44
CA SER A 47 -9.80 3.66 -1.96
C SER A 47 -9.46 4.70 -0.91
N ALA A 48 -8.75 5.77 -1.30
CA ALA A 48 -8.71 6.99 -0.51
C ALA A 48 -9.98 7.79 -0.77
N ILE A 49 -10.69 8.18 0.28
CA ILE A 49 -11.98 8.88 0.21
C ILE A 49 -11.96 10.09 1.13
N ALA A 50 -12.55 11.18 0.65
CA ALA A 50 -12.96 12.32 1.47
C ALA A 50 -14.45 12.59 1.27
N VAL A 51 -15.14 12.87 2.38
CA VAL A 51 -16.57 13.16 2.43
C VAL A 51 -16.77 14.51 3.13
N GLN A 52 -17.39 15.44 2.43
CA GLN A 52 -17.68 16.79 2.91
C GLN A 52 -19.20 16.98 3.05
N PRO A 53 -19.73 17.43 4.19
CA PRO A 53 -21.15 17.69 4.35
C PRO A 53 -21.57 18.92 3.53
N ILE A 54 -22.76 18.87 2.96
CA ILE A 54 -23.46 20.02 2.37
C ILE A 54 -24.36 20.59 3.46
N VAL A 55 -24.07 21.80 3.92
CA VAL A 55 -24.81 22.46 5.01
C VAL A 55 -25.65 23.60 4.45
N GLN A 56 -26.95 23.58 4.73
CA GLN A 56 -27.88 24.65 4.39
C GLN A 56 -28.71 25.01 5.63
N ASN A 57 -28.81 26.30 5.95
CA ASN A 57 -29.54 26.79 7.13
C ASN A 57 -29.12 26.07 8.44
N ASN A 58 -27.81 25.88 8.63
CA ASN A 58 -27.20 25.19 9.77
C ASN A 58 -27.68 23.72 9.95
N ARG A 59 -28.12 23.08 8.86
CA ARG A 59 -28.51 21.67 8.82
C ARG A 59 -27.75 20.97 7.70
N THR A 60 -27.26 19.76 7.96
CA THR A 60 -26.67 18.90 6.94
C THR A 60 -27.79 18.39 6.02
N VAL A 61 -27.76 18.79 4.75
CA VAL A 61 -28.76 18.42 3.74
C VAL A 61 -28.22 17.41 2.72
N GLY A 62 -26.93 17.09 2.78
CA GLY A 62 -26.30 16.10 1.92
C GLY A 62 -24.79 15.97 2.18
N ALA A 63 -24.09 15.31 1.27
CA ALA A 63 -22.64 15.21 1.29
C ALA A 63 -22.07 15.14 -0.13
N VAL A 64 -20.88 15.69 -0.32
CA VAL A 64 -20.03 15.48 -1.49
C VAL A 64 -19.00 14.41 -1.14
N ILE A 65 -18.82 13.44 -2.03
CA ILE A 65 -17.86 12.36 -1.88
C ILE A 65 -16.87 12.45 -3.03
N VAL A 66 -15.59 12.45 -2.72
CA VAL A 66 -14.50 12.34 -3.69
C VAL A 66 -13.60 11.19 -3.28
N GLY A 67 -13.08 10.46 -4.25
CA GLY A 67 -12.17 9.36 -3.96
C GLY A 67 -11.37 8.89 -5.17
N THR A 68 -10.30 8.18 -4.87
CA THR A 68 -9.46 7.50 -5.86
C THR A 68 -9.20 6.07 -5.41
N VAL A 69 -9.18 5.16 -6.38
CA VAL A 69 -8.94 3.75 -6.14
C VAL A 69 -7.44 3.47 -6.14
N PHE A 70 -6.98 2.65 -5.20
CA PHE A 70 -5.60 2.18 -5.15
C PHE A 70 -5.35 0.96 -6.03
N ASN A 71 -6.35 0.13 -6.28
CA ASN A 71 -6.23 -1.06 -7.14
C ASN A 71 -5.69 -0.68 -8.52
N ASN A 72 -4.53 -1.25 -8.87
CA ASN A 72 -3.72 -1.00 -10.06
C ASN A 72 -3.33 0.47 -10.30
N ASN A 73 -3.41 1.29 -9.27
CA ASN A 73 -2.87 2.65 -9.31
C ASN A 73 -1.35 2.59 -9.09
N HIS A 74 -0.67 2.03 -10.07
CA HIS A 74 0.78 1.85 -10.10
C HIS A 74 1.53 3.18 -10.07
N LEU A 75 0.93 4.23 -10.65
CA LEU A 75 1.49 5.58 -10.62
C LEU A 75 1.69 6.09 -9.19
N LEU A 76 0.78 5.77 -8.26
CA LEU A 76 0.90 6.19 -6.86
C LEU A 76 2.15 5.59 -6.20
N VAL A 77 2.33 4.28 -6.31
CA VAL A 77 3.47 3.58 -5.69
C VAL A 77 4.79 3.89 -6.41
N ASP A 78 4.76 4.13 -7.71
CA ASP A 78 5.94 4.58 -8.48
C ASP A 78 6.38 5.98 -8.07
N THR A 79 5.43 6.92 -7.99
CA THR A 79 5.73 8.29 -7.57
C THR A 79 6.28 8.31 -6.15
N PHE A 80 5.73 7.48 -5.26
CA PHE A 80 6.26 7.30 -3.91
C PHE A 80 7.69 6.75 -3.92
N SER A 81 7.92 5.65 -4.63
CA SER A 81 9.24 5.00 -4.74
C SER A 81 10.30 5.94 -5.30
N LEU A 82 10.00 6.66 -6.39
CA LEU A 82 10.90 7.65 -6.99
C LEU A 82 11.18 8.83 -6.07
N ARG A 83 10.17 9.31 -5.33
CA ARG A 83 10.32 10.48 -4.46
C ARG A 83 11.17 10.20 -3.22
N TYR A 84 11.09 8.98 -2.69
CA TYR A 84 11.74 8.59 -1.44
C TYR A 84 12.92 7.63 -1.64
N ASP A 85 13.33 7.39 -2.89
CA ASP A 85 14.44 6.48 -3.26
C ASP A 85 14.27 5.06 -2.68
N ILE A 86 13.02 4.57 -2.71
CA ILE A 86 12.65 3.25 -2.19
C ILE A 86 12.71 2.22 -3.32
N SER A 87 13.40 1.10 -3.13
CA SER A 87 13.60 0.11 -4.21
C SER A 87 12.29 -0.55 -4.66
N THR A 88 11.44 -0.94 -3.71
CA THR A 88 10.12 -1.54 -4.00
C THR A 88 9.05 -1.02 -3.05
N ALA A 89 7.85 -0.77 -3.55
CA ALA A 89 6.72 -0.34 -2.72
C ALA A 89 5.43 -1.03 -3.17
N ALA A 90 4.53 -1.30 -2.23
CA ALA A 90 3.24 -1.91 -2.51
C ALA A 90 2.16 -1.52 -1.49
N VAL A 91 0.91 -1.67 -1.89
CA VAL A 91 -0.27 -1.49 -1.05
C VAL A 91 -1.10 -2.77 -1.11
N PHE A 92 -1.66 -3.17 0.03
CA PHE A 92 -2.47 -4.37 0.18
C PHE A 92 -3.85 -4.03 0.77
N ASP A 93 -4.87 -4.75 0.28
CA ASP A 93 -6.25 -4.80 0.80
C ASP A 93 -6.43 -6.16 1.48
N GLY A 94 -6.45 -6.17 2.81
CA GLY A 94 -6.11 -7.36 3.59
C GLY A 94 -4.74 -7.91 3.18
N THR A 95 -4.67 -9.18 2.79
CA THR A 95 -3.45 -9.85 2.31
C THR A 95 -3.24 -9.73 0.79
N ARG A 96 -4.17 -9.11 0.07
CA ARG A 96 -4.13 -9.00 -1.39
C ARG A 96 -3.36 -7.76 -1.81
N GLN A 97 -2.31 -7.93 -2.61
CA GLN A 97 -1.59 -6.80 -3.19
C GLN A 97 -2.48 -6.09 -4.22
N VAL A 98 -2.73 -4.79 -4.05
CA VAL A 98 -3.59 -4.02 -4.95
C VAL A 98 -2.80 -3.05 -5.82
N ALA A 99 -1.58 -2.66 -5.42
CA ALA A 99 -0.65 -1.89 -6.23
C ALA A 99 0.78 -2.25 -5.86
N THR A 100 1.70 -2.22 -6.84
CA THR A 100 3.13 -2.48 -6.62
C THR A 100 4.00 -1.76 -7.65
N THR A 101 5.25 -1.46 -7.27
CA THR A 101 6.31 -1.05 -8.20
C THR A 101 7.02 -2.24 -8.85
N LYS A 102 6.86 -3.45 -8.31
CA LYS A 102 7.48 -4.67 -8.84
C LYS A 102 6.95 -4.94 -10.25
N ALA A 103 7.85 -5.04 -11.22
CA ALA A 103 7.51 -5.40 -12.59
C ALA A 103 6.94 -6.83 -12.65
N GLY A 104 6.04 -7.08 -13.60
CA GLY A 104 5.62 -8.45 -13.93
C GLY A 104 6.73 -9.19 -14.68
N GLU A 105 6.70 -10.51 -14.65
CA GLU A 105 7.64 -11.34 -15.40
C GLU A 105 7.40 -11.21 -16.92
N ASN A 106 8.46 -11.28 -17.73
CA ASN A 106 8.38 -11.38 -19.20
C ASN A 106 7.52 -10.30 -19.91
N GLY A 107 7.58 -9.05 -19.44
CA GLY A 107 6.81 -7.94 -20.03
C GLY A 107 5.31 -7.97 -19.70
N GLN A 108 4.88 -8.83 -18.77
CA GLN A 108 3.52 -8.85 -18.27
C GLN A 108 3.20 -7.63 -17.39
N LEU A 109 1.91 -7.34 -17.27
CA LEU A 109 1.37 -6.41 -16.28
C LEU A 109 1.94 -6.74 -14.89
N ARG A 110 2.16 -5.70 -14.07
CA ARG A 110 2.69 -5.85 -12.71
C ARG A 110 1.81 -6.84 -11.94
N GLN A 111 2.43 -7.90 -11.43
CA GLN A 111 1.69 -8.98 -10.78
C GLN A 111 1.19 -8.50 -9.40
N THR A 112 -0.12 -8.54 -9.20
CA THR A 112 -0.84 -8.15 -7.97
C THR A 112 -1.13 -9.34 -7.05
N GLU A 113 -0.37 -10.43 -7.16
CA GLU A 113 -0.68 -11.70 -6.49
C GLU A 113 0.52 -12.32 -5.78
N PHE A 114 1.28 -11.53 -5.02
CA PHE A 114 2.24 -12.08 -4.06
C PHE A 114 1.52 -12.38 -2.73
N PRO A 115 1.34 -13.66 -2.36
CA PRO A 115 0.77 -13.99 -1.05
C PRO A 115 1.72 -13.50 0.03
N VAL A 116 1.16 -12.82 1.03
CA VAL A 116 1.91 -12.35 2.19
C VAL A 116 2.18 -13.53 3.11
N ALA A 117 3.39 -13.61 3.68
CA ALA A 117 3.74 -14.65 4.63
C ALA A 117 2.80 -14.63 5.84
N GLN A 118 2.51 -15.80 6.40
CA GLN A 118 1.56 -15.93 7.52
C GLN A 118 1.96 -15.08 8.74
N GLU A 119 3.26 -14.97 9.02
CA GLU A 119 3.79 -14.14 10.11
C GLU A 119 3.45 -12.65 9.91
N ILE A 120 3.61 -12.14 8.69
CA ILE A 120 3.26 -10.75 8.37
C ILE A 120 1.75 -10.55 8.46
N GLN A 121 0.94 -11.51 8.00
CA GLN A 121 -0.51 -11.44 8.17
C GLN A 121 -0.88 -11.36 9.65
N GLN A 122 -0.32 -12.25 10.48
CA GLN A 122 -0.59 -12.30 11.92
C GLN A 122 -0.23 -10.96 12.58
N GLN A 123 1.02 -10.52 12.41
CA GLN A 123 1.52 -9.35 13.11
C GLN A 123 0.89 -8.04 12.59
N VAL A 124 0.76 -7.90 11.27
CA VAL A 124 0.28 -6.63 10.69
C VAL A 124 -1.23 -6.53 10.65
N LEU A 125 -1.93 -7.57 10.20
CA LEU A 125 -3.38 -7.49 10.00
C LEU A 125 -4.20 -7.92 11.23
N GLU A 126 -3.68 -8.83 12.05
CA GLU A 126 -4.40 -9.30 13.24
C GLU A 126 -4.02 -8.52 14.50
N GLU A 127 -2.72 -8.30 14.71
CA GLU A 127 -2.19 -7.59 15.89
C GLU A 127 -2.10 -6.07 15.66
N GLY A 128 -2.06 -5.63 14.39
CA GLY A 128 -1.97 -4.20 14.06
C GLY A 128 -0.59 -3.62 14.35
N GLU A 129 0.44 -4.44 14.28
CA GLU A 129 1.83 -4.06 14.55
C GLU A 129 2.63 -3.93 13.25
N GLU A 130 3.64 -3.07 13.27
CA GLU A 130 4.60 -2.99 12.18
C GLU A 130 5.62 -4.12 12.30
N ILE A 131 6.08 -4.64 11.15
CA ILE A 131 7.15 -5.66 11.12
C ILE A 131 8.26 -5.25 10.15
N LEU A 132 9.50 -5.45 10.59
CA LEU A 132 10.70 -5.35 9.77
C LEU A 132 11.25 -6.75 9.51
N VAL A 133 11.44 -7.10 8.24
CA VAL A 133 11.94 -8.41 7.83
C VAL A 133 13.18 -8.23 6.97
N LEU A 134 14.26 -8.93 7.32
CA LEU A 134 15.45 -9.06 6.49
C LEU A 134 15.32 -10.35 5.68
N ASP A 135 15.42 -10.24 4.36
CA ASP A 135 15.37 -11.40 3.47
C ASP A 135 16.35 -11.23 2.30
N ARG A 136 16.68 -12.33 1.60
CA ARG A 136 17.44 -12.31 0.35
C ARG A 136 16.53 -12.69 -0.81
N GLN A 137 16.39 -11.78 -1.76
CA GLN A 137 15.66 -12.03 -3.00
C GLN A 137 16.65 -12.11 -4.16
N ALA A 138 16.66 -13.24 -4.88
CA ALA A 138 17.60 -13.52 -5.97
C ALA A 138 19.09 -13.30 -5.60
N GLY A 139 19.46 -13.57 -4.33
CA GLY A 139 20.83 -13.40 -3.82
C GLY A 139 21.12 -12.02 -3.19
N HIS A 140 20.28 -11.03 -3.44
CA HIS A 140 20.44 -9.66 -2.95
C HIS A 140 19.69 -9.45 -1.63
N GLY A 141 20.33 -8.81 -0.66
CA GLY A 141 19.71 -8.53 0.64
C GLY A 141 18.72 -7.37 0.56
N TYR A 142 17.57 -7.52 1.21
CA TYR A 142 16.55 -6.50 1.33
C TYR A 142 16.11 -6.33 2.78
N LEU A 143 15.82 -5.09 3.15
CA LEU A 143 15.06 -4.77 4.35
C LEU A 143 13.62 -4.43 3.94
N HIS A 144 12.68 -5.23 4.42
CA HIS A 144 11.25 -5.07 4.20
C HIS A 144 10.61 -4.45 5.42
N HIS A 145 9.71 -3.49 5.23
CA HIS A 145 8.89 -2.91 6.27
C HIS A 145 7.43 -2.99 5.85
N TYR A 146 6.60 -3.52 6.75
CA TYR A 146 5.16 -3.57 6.58
C TYR A 146 4.50 -2.77 7.70
N SER A 147 3.53 -1.94 7.33
CA SER A 147 2.75 -1.14 8.28
C SER A 147 1.26 -1.35 8.09
N PRO A 148 0.48 -1.46 9.18
CA PRO A 148 -0.96 -1.65 9.11
C PRO A 148 -1.64 -0.41 8.50
N LEU A 149 -2.66 -0.66 7.69
CA LEU A 149 -3.50 0.37 7.09
C LEU A 149 -4.91 0.25 7.66
N TYR A 150 -5.40 1.34 8.25
CA TYR A 150 -6.71 1.37 8.92
C TYR A 150 -7.72 2.21 8.14
N ASP A 151 -8.99 1.94 8.41
CA ASP A 151 -10.07 2.78 7.92
C ASP A 151 -10.25 4.05 8.75
N HIS A 152 -11.20 4.91 8.34
CA HIS A 152 -11.52 6.14 9.07
C HIS A 152 -11.94 5.95 10.53
N THR A 153 -12.37 4.75 10.94
CA THR A 153 -12.89 4.51 12.28
C THR A 153 -11.80 4.47 13.34
N GLN A 154 -10.54 4.20 12.96
CA GLN A 154 -9.39 4.14 13.86
C GLN A 154 -9.25 5.41 14.71
N LYS A 155 -9.56 6.58 14.15
CA LYS A 155 -9.48 7.88 14.84
C LYS A 155 -10.39 7.95 16.07
N THR A 156 -11.47 7.18 16.07
CA THR A 156 -12.49 7.15 17.14
C THR A 156 -12.54 5.81 17.86
N ASN A 157 -11.90 4.77 17.32
CA ASN A 157 -11.86 3.42 17.87
C ASN A 157 -10.41 2.92 17.86
N PRO A 158 -9.68 3.03 18.98
CA PRO A 158 -8.33 2.51 19.08
C PRO A 158 -8.22 0.99 18.88
N ALA A 159 -9.32 0.24 19.02
CA ALA A 159 -9.39 -1.20 18.76
C ALA A 159 -9.82 -1.54 17.32
N ALA A 160 -9.83 -0.55 16.41
CA ALA A 160 -10.12 -0.80 15.00
C ALA A 160 -9.09 -1.77 14.43
N LYS A 161 -9.56 -2.75 13.65
CA LYS A 161 -8.67 -3.67 12.96
C LYS A 161 -8.12 -3.03 11.69
N PRO A 162 -6.88 -3.34 11.30
CA PRO A 162 -6.36 -3.00 9.99
C PRO A 162 -7.27 -3.57 8.89
N ILE A 163 -7.47 -2.79 7.82
CA ILE A 163 -8.18 -3.19 6.60
C ILE A 163 -7.21 -3.62 5.49
N GLY A 164 -5.92 -3.42 5.70
CA GLY A 164 -4.86 -3.71 4.75
C GLY A 164 -3.50 -3.35 5.32
N MET A 165 -2.52 -3.21 4.45
CA MET A 165 -1.17 -2.84 4.84
C MET A 165 -0.43 -2.12 3.71
N THR A 166 0.60 -1.40 4.08
CA THR A 166 1.58 -0.83 3.15
C THR A 166 2.90 -1.57 3.28
N TYR A 167 3.68 -1.58 2.20
CA TYR A 167 4.95 -2.27 2.12
C TYR A 167 5.98 -1.36 1.46
N VAL A 168 7.18 -1.35 2.03
CA VAL A 168 8.39 -0.87 1.37
C VAL A 168 9.50 -1.90 1.51
N GLY A 169 10.32 -2.04 0.48
CA GLY A 169 11.51 -2.87 0.48
C GLY A 169 12.69 -2.07 -0.04
N GLN A 170 13.77 -2.01 0.74
CA GLN A 170 15.00 -1.32 0.40
C GLN A 170 16.12 -2.33 0.12
N SER A 171 16.78 -2.19 -1.04
CA SER A 171 18.00 -2.95 -1.33
C SER A 171 19.11 -2.57 -0.36
N LEU A 172 19.77 -3.59 0.20
CA LEU A 172 20.95 -3.43 1.05
C LEU A 172 22.25 -3.36 0.24
N GLU A 173 22.21 -3.61 -1.07
CA GLU A 173 23.41 -3.58 -1.93
C GLU A 173 24.21 -2.28 -1.85
N PRO A 174 23.59 -1.07 -1.78
CA PRO A 174 24.37 0.16 -1.63
C PRO A 174 25.19 0.19 -0.34
N LEU A 175 24.68 -0.44 0.74
CA LEU A 175 25.39 -0.57 2.00
C LEU A 175 26.48 -1.65 1.89
N GLU A 176 26.15 -2.83 1.36
CA GLU A 176 27.11 -3.93 1.15
C GLU A 176 28.30 -3.46 0.30
N THR A 177 28.04 -2.70 -0.78
CA THR A 177 29.07 -2.13 -1.66
C THR A 177 29.98 -1.16 -0.92
N ARG A 178 29.43 -0.30 -0.03
CA ARG A 178 30.23 0.63 0.79
C ARG A 178 31.08 -0.09 1.83
N PHE A 179 30.56 -1.15 2.43
CA PHE A 179 31.32 -1.97 3.38
C PHE A 179 32.45 -2.73 2.67
N CYS A 180 32.20 -3.29 1.49
CA CYS A 180 33.25 -3.93 0.69
C CYS A 180 34.30 -2.90 0.24
N SER A 181 33.92 -1.71 -0.23
CA SER A 181 34.88 -0.70 -0.68
C SER A 181 35.71 -0.05 0.44
N SER A 182 35.13 0.08 1.65
CA SER A 182 35.83 0.66 2.82
C SER A 182 36.80 -0.33 3.49
N ASN A 183 36.58 -1.63 3.32
CA ASN A 183 37.41 -2.68 3.92
C ASN A 183 38.48 -3.24 2.97
N CYS A 184 38.51 -2.83 1.70
CA CYS A 184 39.65 -3.08 0.81
C CYS A 184 40.76 -2.05 1.09
N LEU A 185 41.47 -2.19 2.22
CA LEU A 185 42.77 -1.54 2.37
C LEU A 185 43.75 -2.15 1.35
N PRO A 186 44.69 -1.38 0.79
CA PRO A 186 45.74 -1.94 -0.05
C PRO A 186 46.71 -2.72 0.84
N MET A 187 46.41 -3.98 1.12
CA MET A 187 47.42 -4.95 1.51
C MET A 187 47.88 -5.65 0.24
N ASP A 188 49.10 -5.29 -0.15
CA ASP A 188 49.97 -6.09 -0.99
C ASP A 188 49.89 -7.55 -0.50
N LEU A 189 49.66 -8.49 -1.43
CA LEU A 189 49.34 -9.92 -1.22
C LEU A 189 47.84 -10.28 -1.18
N GLY A 190 47.24 -10.33 -2.38
CA GLY A 190 46.17 -11.27 -2.79
C GLY A 190 45.14 -11.70 -1.74
N ALA A 191 44.07 -10.91 -1.58
CA ALA A 191 42.83 -11.37 -0.97
C ALA A 191 41.63 -10.86 -1.77
N ALA A 192 40.67 -11.76 -1.99
CA ALA A 192 39.40 -11.47 -2.65
C ALA A 192 38.56 -10.53 -1.78
N CYS A 193 38.31 -9.32 -2.26
CA CYS A 193 37.24 -8.48 -1.72
C CYS A 193 35.90 -9.05 -2.20
N CYS A 194 35.04 -9.46 -1.27
CA CYS A 194 33.65 -9.92 -1.48
C CYS A 194 33.47 -10.83 -2.72
N SER A 195 33.66 -12.15 -2.53
CA SER A 195 33.46 -13.19 -3.55
C SER A 195 31.99 -13.45 -3.86
#